data_AF-A0A9J6NYY7-F1
#
_entry.id   AF-A0A9J6NYY7-F1
#
_cell.length_a   1.000
_cell.length_b   1.000
_cell.length_c   1.000
_cell.angle_alpha   90.00
_cell.angle_beta   90.00
_cell.angle_gamma   90.00
#
_symmetry.space_group_name_H-M   'P 1'
#
loop_
_entity.id
_entity.type
_entity.pdbx_description
1 polymer ?
#
loop_
_entity_poly.entity_id
_entity_poly.type
_entity_poly.pdbx_seq_one_letter_code
_entity_poly.pdbx_strand_id
1 'polypeptide(L)'
;MKGLKSRTKFIVYILVLILIFVGYQFQQQVEIMRQPPSEKWGKEVNISNGKVTRNMKLIKYGYNYIALHNDDFNYKIIEFDYLGNVIKANEIQSDDLNGIYDLSLNLKDDFIYINALTKGKDVIYLETLKLNNNLQLISCETEVLPNNKCFEHIDENIFITSDQHHIEIHDYKTGETKKVQVPLALDEVMGIKINDEYLIVYHAEDEYFYYFTYNNGKISEAKPFLKVKKGVSTSYNQPVIASDGNNFYFITDIIKKGGYFNTLFSQVNIQSGNASKYVFSNLIMKNLKGFYSQDGGRFIYTSPSKQVVDMIIKDGKIIEEKNISRLSSLNINSYLIDDIAIFANFESKDFYNVYVSSIGEEYKIKNNILRKVDIKMAAEKEIKSLFNVITYFFLLGTAWVLPLFAAACIYSLISFRLVKKNKIKSYLVFSLIGILFTTFEIFNYYYSRRLIHYGILQNPIIGISVSVIISASIYGYYLYKYNKDTEGLFMERFLPPLLVDTLLILVLFVPFGL
;
A
#
# COMPACT_ATOMS: atom_id res chain seq x y z
N MET A 1 39.73 -25.64 -33.79
CA MET A 1 39.80 -25.61 -32.30
C MET A 1 40.04 -24.23 -31.66
N LYS A 2 40.99 -23.37 -32.12
CA LYS A 2 41.25 -22.05 -31.49
C LYS A 2 40.03 -21.08 -31.50
N GLY A 3 39.21 -21.09 -32.56
CA GLY A 3 38.00 -20.26 -32.66
C GLY A 3 36.87 -20.65 -31.71
N LEU A 4 36.69 -21.95 -31.41
CA LEU A 4 35.69 -22.41 -30.43
C LEU A 4 36.04 -21.93 -29.03
N LYS A 5 37.32 -22.10 -28.61
CA LYS A 5 37.80 -21.66 -27.29
C LYS A 5 37.62 -20.15 -27.05
N SER A 6 37.80 -19.31 -28.07
CA SER A 6 37.59 -17.86 -27.96
C SER A 6 36.12 -17.48 -27.80
N ARG A 7 35.20 -18.17 -28.49
CA ARG A 7 33.75 -17.93 -28.38
C ARG A 7 33.24 -18.35 -27.00
N THR A 8 33.67 -19.52 -26.52
CA THR A 8 33.31 -20.00 -25.17
C THR A 8 33.78 -19.03 -24.08
N LYS A 9 35.02 -18.51 -24.17
CA LYS A 9 35.53 -17.52 -23.21
C LYS A 9 34.69 -16.23 -23.17
N PHE A 10 34.22 -15.75 -24.32
CA PHE A 10 33.40 -14.54 -24.39
C PHE A 10 31.98 -14.76 -23.86
N ILE A 11 31.37 -15.92 -24.13
CA ILE A 11 30.08 -16.29 -23.54
C ILE A 11 30.21 -16.37 -22.02
N VAL A 12 31.27 -17.01 -21.51
CA VAL A 12 31.56 -17.05 -20.07
C VAL A 12 31.72 -15.65 -19.51
N TYR A 13 32.44 -14.75 -20.19
CA TYR A 13 32.57 -13.35 -19.78
C TYR A 13 31.21 -12.63 -19.66
N ILE A 14 30.33 -12.77 -20.65
CA ILE A 14 28.97 -12.18 -20.61
C ILE A 14 28.17 -12.76 -19.43
N LEU A 15 28.20 -14.08 -19.24
CA LEU A 15 27.49 -14.72 -18.14
C LEU A 15 27.98 -14.23 -16.77
N VAL A 16 29.30 -14.06 -16.62
CA VAL A 16 29.91 -13.49 -15.41
C VAL A 16 29.44 -12.05 -15.19
N LEU A 17 29.41 -11.21 -16.23
CA LEU A 17 28.88 -9.85 -16.12
C LEU A 17 27.41 -9.82 -15.70
N ILE A 18 26.57 -10.66 -16.30
CA ILE A 18 25.16 -10.77 -15.92
C ILE A 18 25.03 -11.16 -14.45
N LEU A 19 25.79 -12.16 -13.98
CA LEU A 19 25.78 -12.57 -12.57
C LEU A 19 26.25 -11.45 -11.64
N ILE A 20 27.25 -10.66 -12.03
CA ILE A 20 27.69 -9.50 -11.26
C ILE A 20 26.57 -8.45 -11.17
N PHE A 21 25.89 -8.15 -12.28
CA PHE A 21 24.79 -7.19 -12.29
C PHE A 21 23.63 -7.68 -11.43
N VAL A 22 23.19 -8.92 -11.61
CA VAL A 22 22.13 -9.53 -10.78
C VAL A 22 22.52 -9.54 -9.31
N GLY A 23 23.77 -9.89 -8.98
CA GLY A 23 24.26 -9.86 -7.60
C GLY A 23 24.25 -8.46 -7.00
N TYR A 24 24.67 -7.45 -7.76
CA TYR A 24 24.60 -6.05 -7.33
C TYR A 24 23.15 -5.58 -7.14
N GLN A 25 22.25 -5.90 -8.08
CA GLN A 25 20.84 -5.53 -7.97
C GLN A 25 20.16 -6.20 -6.79
N PHE A 26 20.39 -7.49 -6.60
CA PHE A 26 19.91 -8.22 -5.44
C PHE A 26 20.39 -7.59 -4.13
N GLN A 27 21.67 -7.19 -4.05
CA GLN A 27 22.19 -6.48 -2.88
C GLN A 27 21.47 -5.14 -2.66
N GLN A 28 21.17 -4.37 -3.71
CA GLN A 28 20.39 -3.13 -3.58
C GLN A 28 18.97 -3.41 -3.09
N GLN A 29 18.29 -4.43 -3.63
CA GLN A 29 16.95 -4.81 -3.16
C GLN A 29 16.98 -5.26 -1.69
N VAL A 30 18.00 -5.99 -1.27
CA VAL A 30 18.19 -6.36 0.15
C VAL A 30 18.37 -5.12 1.03
N GLU A 31 19.12 -4.11 0.58
CA GLU A 31 19.30 -2.86 1.33
C GLU A 31 18.00 -2.05 1.41
N ILE A 32 17.24 -1.97 0.32
CA ILE A 32 15.89 -1.35 0.33
C ILE A 32 14.99 -2.10 1.32
N MET A 33 14.99 -3.43 1.28
CA MET A 33 14.19 -4.25 2.20
C MET A 33 14.69 -4.18 3.66
N ARG A 34 15.94 -3.74 3.89
CA ARG A 34 16.47 -3.49 5.23
C ARG A 34 15.87 -2.23 5.86
N GLN A 35 15.48 -1.24 5.06
CA GLN A 35 14.97 0.02 5.58
C GLN A 35 13.54 -0.14 6.15
N PRO A 36 13.21 0.58 7.25
CA PRO A 36 11.83 0.68 7.71
C PRO A 36 10.96 1.47 6.72
N PRO A 37 9.63 1.37 6.80
CA PRO A 37 8.72 2.15 5.95
C PRO A 37 8.81 3.67 6.17
N SER A 38 9.16 4.08 7.40
CA SER A 38 9.44 5.47 7.76
C SER A 38 10.28 5.54 9.04
N GLU A 39 10.68 6.74 9.45
CA GLU A 39 11.36 6.95 10.74
C GLU A 39 10.46 6.65 11.95
N LYS A 40 9.14 6.78 11.77
CA LYS A 40 8.12 6.60 12.80
C LYS A 40 7.74 5.13 12.98
N TRP A 41 7.49 4.42 11.88
CA TRP A 41 6.91 3.08 11.92
C TRP A 41 7.96 1.98 11.72
N GLY A 42 7.83 0.88 12.48
CA GLY A 42 8.61 -0.33 12.27
C GLY A 42 8.17 -1.12 11.04
N LYS A 43 8.99 -2.10 10.62
CA LYS A 43 8.61 -3.03 9.55
C LYS A 43 7.46 -3.93 9.98
N GLU A 44 6.55 -4.15 9.04
CA GLU A 44 5.40 -5.01 9.21
C GLU A 44 5.75 -6.48 9.54
N VAL A 45 4.93 -7.12 10.38
CA VAL A 45 5.01 -8.54 10.77
C VAL A 45 3.69 -9.21 10.42
N ASN A 46 3.75 -10.33 9.68
CA ASN A 46 2.57 -11.12 9.33
C ASN A 46 2.08 -11.87 10.59
N ILE A 47 0.80 -11.72 10.91
CA ILE A 47 0.16 -12.41 12.05
C ILE A 47 -0.96 -13.36 11.63
N SER A 48 -1.49 -13.23 10.41
CA SER A 48 -2.60 -14.05 9.93
C SER A 48 -2.74 -13.93 8.41
N ASN A 49 -3.62 -14.73 7.82
CA ASN A 49 -4.01 -14.65 6.43
C ASN A 49 -5.48 -15.07 6.24
N GLY A 50 -6.09 -14.68 5.13
CA GLY A 50 -7.46 -15.06 4.78
C GLY A 50 -8.10 -14.17 3.71
N LYS A 51 -9.35 -14.48 3.36
CA LYS A 51 -10.19 -13.65 2.50
C LYS A 51 -10.81 -12.49 3.28
N VAL A 52 -10.00 -11.46 3.52
CA VAL A 52 -10.41 -10.27 4.27
C VAL A 52 -11.28 -9.38 3.39
N THR A 53 -12.59 -9.46 3.57
CA THR A 53 -13.56 -8.63 2.83
C THR A 53 -14.10 -7.46 3.65
N ARG A 54 -13.87 -7.46 4.97
CA ARG A 54 -14.38 -6.46 5.92
C ARG A 54 -13.30 -5.75 6.71
N ASN A 55 -13.69 -4.64 7.32
CA ASN A 55 -12.84 -3.86 8.20
C ASN A 55 -12.37 -4.72 9.38
N MET A 56 -11.06 -4.79 9.57
CA MET A 56 -10.48 -5.46 10.72
C MET A 56 -10.68 -4.60 11.96
N LYS A 57 -10.76 -5.26 13.12
CA LYS A 57 -10.85 -4.61 14.43
C LYS A 57 -9.68 -5.04 15.30
N LEU A 58 -9.25 -4.15 16.19
CA LEU A 58 -8.11 -4.34 17.07
C LEU A 58 -8.42 -3.73 18.42
N ILE A 59 -8.16 -4.48 19.49
CA ILE A 59 -8.31 -4.02 20.88
C ILE A 59 -7.06 -4.37 21.68
N LYS A 60 -6.86 -3.65 22.79
CA LYS A 60 -5.86 -3.98 23.80
C LYS A 60 -6.43 -5.00 24.78
N TYR A 61 -5.67 -6.04 25.10
CA TYR A 61 -6.07 -7.10 26.02
C TYR A 61 -4.93 -7.40 27.00
N GLY A 62 -4.98 -6.77 28.18
CA GLY A 62 -3.87 -6.78 29.14
C GLY A 62 -2.60 -6.15 28.54
N TYR A 63 -1.52 -6.93 28.46
CA TYR A 63 -0.25 -6.54 27.80
C TYR A 63 -0.18 -6.92 26.32
N ASN A 64 -1.21 -7.62 25.81
CA ASN A 64 -1.30 -8.13 24.45
C ASN A 64 -2.38 -7.35 23.67
N TYR A 65 -2.57 -7.76 22.43
CA TYR A 65 -3.57 -7.22 21.53
C TYR A 65 -4.36 -8.36 20.90
N ILE A 66 -5.65 -8.11 20.65
CA ILE A 66 -6.52 -9.05 19.92
C ILE A 66 -6.95 -8.38 18.62
N ALA A 67 -6.61 -9.04 17.51
CA ALA A 67 -7.08 -8.70 16.18
C ALA A 67 -8.24 -9.61 15.77
N LEU A 68 -9.22 -9.02 15.10
CA LEU A 68 -10.34 -9.71 14.49
C LEU A 68 -10.42 -9.35 13.00
N HIS A 69 -10.51 -10.36 12.16
CA HIS A 69 -10.85 -10.20 10.75
C HIS A 69 -11.69 -11.37 10.27
N ASN A 70 -12.38 -11.19 9.14
CA ASN A 70 -13.08 -12.29 8.51
C ASN A 70 -12.17 -13.07 7.55
N ASP A 71 -12.49 -14.34 7.36
CA ASP A 71 -12.03 -15.18 6.26
C ASP A 71 -13.24 -15.87 5.66
N ASP A 72 -13.79 -15.29 4.60
CA ASP A 72 -15.06 -15.74 4.01
C ASP A 72 -16.20 -15.65 5.06
N PHE A 73 -16.66 -16.80 5.57
CA PHE A 73 -17.70 -16.94 6.60
C PHE A 73 -17.14 -17.21 8.00
N ASN A 74 -15.82 -17.16 8.18
CA ASN A 74 -15.19 -17.46 9.46
C ASN A 74 -14.70 -16.18 10.15
N TYR A 75 -14.85 -16.14 11.47
CA TYR A 75 -14.22 -15.17 12.35
C TYR A 75 -12.82 -15.67 12.72
N LYS A 76 -11.78 -14.96 12.27
CA LYS A 76 -10.40 -15.21 12.68
C LYS A 76 -10.01 -14.24 13.79
N ILE A 77 -9.68 -14.80 14.94
CA ILE A 77 -9.30 -14.06 16.15
C ILE A 77 -7.85 -14.41 16.47
N ILE A 78 -7.01 -13.40 16.58
CA ILE A 78 -5.58 -13.57 16.83
C ILE A 78 -5.18 -12.71 18.01
N GLU A 79 -4.62 -13.34 19.04
CA GLU A 79 -3.91 -12.63 20.10
C GLU A 79 -2.41 -12.61 19.81
N PHE A 80 -1.80 -11.43 19.93
CA PHE A 80 -0.38 -11.23 19.70
C PHE A 80 0.21 -10.24 20.71
N ASP A 81 1.51 -10.36 20.97
CA ASP A 81 2.23 -9.43 21.85
C ASP A 81 2.54 -8.09 21.15
N TYR A 82 2.98 -7.10 21.92
CA TYR A 82 3.39 -5.78 21.39
C TYR A 82 4.54 -5.82 20.37
N LEU A 83 5.21 -6.97 20.20
CA LEU A 83 6.27 -7.21 19.23
C LEU A 83 5.77 -7.86 17.92
N GLY A 84 4.49 -8.19 17.84
CA GLY A 84 3.85 -8.84 16.70
C GLY A 84 3.99 -10.37 16.67
N ASN A 85 4.38 -11.01 17.78
CA ASN A 85 4.40 -12.48 17.85
C ASN A 85 3.00 -12.99 18.19
N VAL A 86 2.48 -13.89 17.38
CA VAL A 86 1.20 -14.56 17.65
C VAL A 86 1.35 -15.47 18.87
N ILE A 87 0.49 -15.27 19.86
CA ILE A 87 0.44 -16.06 21.09
C ILE A 87 -0.58 -17.18 20.92
N LYS A 88 -1.77 -16.83 20.44
CA LYS A 88 -2.86 -17.77 20.16
C LYS A 88 -3.74 -17.24 19.03
N ALA A 89 -4.33 -18.16 18.28
CA ALA A 89 -5.30 -17.83 17.26
C ALA A 89 -6.42 -18.87 17.30
N ASN A 90 -7.63 -18.44 16.98
CA ASN A 90 -8.76 -19.33 16.79
C ASN A 90 -9.57 -18.89 15.57
N GLU A 91 -10.27 -19.84 14.98
CA GLU A 91 -11.15 -19.63 13.86
C GLU A 91 -12.52 -20.22 14.20
N ILE A 92 -13.55 -19.39 14.11
CA ILE A 92 -14.93 -19.77 14.43
C ILE A 92 -15.77 -19.56 13.19
N GLN A 93 -16.47 -20.61 12.76
CA GLN A 93 -17.39 -20.52 11.63
C GLN A 93 -18.65 -19.76 12.04
N SER A 94 -19.08 -18.79 11.24
CA SER A 94 -20.39 -18.13 11.41
C SER A 94 -21.50 -19.12 11.05
N ASP A 95 -22.60 -19.04 11.80
CA ASP A 95 -23.81 -19.81 11.49
C ASP A 95 -24.51 -19.32 10.21
N ASP A 96 -24.20 -18.11 9.71
CA ASP A 96 -24.80 -17.52 8.51
C ASP A 96 -23.92 -17.65 7.26
N LEU A 97 -24.35 -18.50 6.33
CA LEU A 97 -23.71 -18.74 5.03
C LEU A 97 -23.85 -17.57 4.04
N ASN A 98 -24.56 -16.49 4.38
CA ASN A 98 -24.74 -15.34 3.49
C ASN A 98 -23.70 -14.23 3.71
N GLY A 99 -22.81 -14.39 4.69
CA GLY A 99 -21.61 -13.59 4.85
C GLY A 99 -21.68 -12.53 5.94
N ILE A 100 -20.51 -12.25 6.51
CA ILE A 100 -20.28 -11.21 7.52
C ILE A 100 -20.20 -9.84 6.82
N TYR A 101 -20.94 -8.85 7.32
CA TYR A 101 -21.03 -7.49 6.75
C TYR A 101 -20.19 -6.48 7.50
N ASP A 102 -20.18 -6.55 8.83
CA ASP A 102 -19.35 -5.71 9.67
C ASP A 102 -19.07 -6.43 10.98
N LEU A 103 -18.06 -5.95 11.70
CA LEU A 103 -17.49 -6.60 12.87
C LEU A 103 -17.26 -5.57 13.97
N SER A 104 -17.50 -5.94 15.21
CA SER A 104 -17.07 -5.22 16.40
C SER A 104 -16.38 -6.20 17.34
N LEU A 105 -15.40 -5.70 18.07
CA LEU A 105 -14.63 -6.48 19.04
C LEU A 105 -14.63 -5.75 20.37
N ASN A 106 -15.29 -6.32 21.38
CA ASN A 106 -15.54 -5.67 22.66
C ASN A 106 -15.05 -6.51 23.84
N LEU A 107 -14.87 -5.89 25.00
CA LEU A 107 -14.43 -6.52 26.24
C LEU A 107 -15.39 -6.25 27.40
N LYS A 108 -15.67 -7.30 28.18
CA LYS A 108 -16.41 -7.17 29.45
C LYS A 108 -16.08 -8.34 30.37
N ASP A 109 -15.77 -8.04 31.63
CA ASP A 109 -15.54 -9.02 32.70
C ASP A 109 -14.58 -10.17 32.27
N ASP A 110 -13.45 -9.82 31.64
CA ASP A 110 -12.44 -10.72 31.05
C ASP A 110 -12.89 -11.55 29.82
N PHE A 111 -14.17 -11.47 29.42
CA PHE A 111 -14.68 -12.07 28.20
C PHE A 111 -14.49 -11.16 27.00
N ILE A 112 -14.32 -11.81 25.85
CA ILE A 112 -14.21 -11.15 24.56
C ILE A 112 -15.52 -11.34 23.82
N TYR A 113 -16.08 -10.25 23.31
CA TYR A 113 -17.33 -10.24 22.58
C TYR A 113 -17.06 -9.86 21.13
N ILE A 114 -17.57 -10.67 20.20
CA ILE A 114 -17.59 -10.34 18.79
C ILE A 114 -19.03 -10.08 18.42
N ASN A 115 -19.30 -8.86 17.96
CA ASN A 115 -20.60 -8.52 17.42
C ASN A 115 -20.46 -8.42 15.91
N ALA A 116 -21.24 -9.20 15.17
CA ALA A 116 -21.17 -9.25 13.73
C ALA A 116 -22.54 -8.99 13.13
N LEU A 117 -22.58 -8.13 12.11
CA LEU A 117 -23.75 -8.06 11.26
C LEU A 117 -23.68 -9.14 10.20
N THR A 118 -24.70 -9.98 10.13
CA THR A 118 -24.89 -10.93 9.03
C THR A 118 -26.19 -10.60 8.29
N LYS A 119 -26.32 -11.00 7.02
CA LYS A 119 -27.50 -10.68 6.21
C LYS A 119 -28.14 -11.95 5.70
N GLY A 120 -29.34 -12.25 6.16
CA GLY A 120 -30.21 -13.22 5.50
C GLY A 120 -30.76 -12.72 4.17
N LYS A 121 -31.74 -13.43 3.60
CA LYS A 121 -32.35 -13.03 2.32
C LYS A 121 -32.93 -11.60 2.35
N ASP A 122 -33.58 -11.21 3.44
CA ASP A 122 -34.24 -9.89 3.58
C ASP A 122 -34.14 -9.29 5.00
N VAL A 123 -33.31 -9.88 5.87
CA VAL A 123 -33.19 -9.51 7.29
C VAL A 123 -31.73 -9.38 7.67
N ILE A 124 -31.39 -8.35 8.46
CA ILE A 124 -30.06 -8.19 9.06
C ILE A 124 -30.12 -8.79 10.47
N TYR A 125 -29.13 -9.61 10.80
CA TYR A 125 -28.97 -10.19 12.13
C TYR A 125 -27.75 -9.60 12.82
N LEU A 126 -27.82 -9.49 14.13
CA LEU A 126 -26.69 -9.24 15.01
C LEU A 126 -26.31 -10.55 15.68
N GLU A 127 -25.20 -11.13 15.27
CA GLU A 127 -24.60 -12.31 15.90
C GLU A 127 -23.63 -11.82 16.98
N THR A 128 -23.86 -12.21 18.23
CA THR A 128 -23.02 -11.89 19.39
C THR A 128 -22.34 -13.16 19.90
N LEU A 129 -21.04 -13.29 19.64
CA LEU A 129 -20.24 -14.41 20.12
C LEU A 129 -19.53 -13.99 21.40
N LYS A 130 -19.69 -14.79 22.45
CA LYS A 130 -18.96 -14.64 23.71
C LYS A 130 -17.83 -15.66 23.77
N LEU A 131 -16.59 -15.18 23.91
CA LEU A 131 -15.39 -16.01 23.99
C LEU A 131 -14.76 -15.93 25.38
N ASN A 132 -14.15 -17.03 25.83
CA ASN A 132 -13.28 -17.03 27.00
C ASN A 132 -11.90 -16.44 26.68
N ASN A 133 -11.06 -16.30 27.72
CA ASN A 133 -9.66 -15.88 27.61
C ASN A 133 -8.78 -16.78 26.72
N ASN A 134 -9.21 -18.00 26.41
CA ASN A 134 -8.53 -18.91 25.49
C ASN A 134 -9.06 -18.79 24.04
N LEU A 135 -9.84 -17.74 23.75
CA LEU A 135 -10.52 -17.50 22.46
C LEU A 135 -11.52 -18.60 22.08
N GLN A 136 -11.95 -19.42 23.02
CA GLN A 136 -12.95 -20.48 22.77
C GLN A 136 -14.36 -19.92 22.92
N LEU A 137 -15.24 -20.33 22.01
CA LEU A 137 -16.65 -19.97 22.03
C LEU A 137 -17.34 -20.54 23.27
N ILE A 138 -18.00 -19.67 24.03
CA ILE A 138 -18.86 -20.03 25.18
C ILE A 138 -20.31 -20.06 24.73
N SER A 139 -20.75 -19.01 24.04
CA SER A 139 -22.12 -18.86 23.56
C SER A 139 -22.16 -18.01 22.30
N CYS A 140 -23.18 -18.25 21.49
CA CYS A 140 -23.56 -17.41 20.36
C CYS A 140 -25.03 -17.04 20.54
N GLU A 141 -25.33 -15.75 20.47
CA GLU A 141 -26.68 -15.20 20.50
C GLU A 141 -26.95 -14.48 19.19
N THR A 142 -28.16 -14.63 18.65
CA THR A 142 -28.53 -13.97 17.39
C THR A 142 -29.80 -13.16 17.60
N GLU A 143 -29.72 -11.87 17.34
CA GLU A 143 -30.84 -10.95 17.37
C GLU A 143 -31.20 -10.49 15.96
N VAL A 144 -32.50 -10.28 15.72
CA VAL A 144 -32.99 -9.68 14.47
C VAL A 144 -32.93 -8.17 14.59
N LEU A 145 -32.23 -7.50 13.67
CA LEU A 145 -32.21 -6.04 13.58
C LEU A 145 -33.02 -5.57 12.35
N PRO A 146 -34.34 -5.41 12.48
CA PRO A 146 -35.17 -4.95 11.38
C PRO A 146 -34.78 -3.52 11.00
N ASN A 147 -34.55 -3.28 9.71
CA ASN A 147 -34.24 -1.96 9.16
C ASN A 147 -32.96 -1.30 9.69
N ASN A 148 -31.98 -2.08 10.17
CA ASN A 148 -30.68 -1.51 10.57
C ASN A 148 -30.01 -0.80 9.39
N LYS A 149 -29.64 0.45 9.60
CA LYS A 149 -28.93 1.28 8.61
C LYS A 149 -27.44 1.37 8.86
N CYS A 150 -27.02 1.38 10.13
CA CYS A 150 -25.64 1.58 10.50
C CYS A 150 -25.19 0.62 11.59
N PHE A 151 -23.93 0.25 11.54
CA PHE A 151 -23.23 -0.43 12.60
C PHE A 151 -21.82 0.14 12.65
N GLU A 152 -21.41 0.62 13.81
CA GLU A 152 -20.10 1.23 13.98
C GLU A 152 -19.48 0.78 15.29
N HIS A 153 -18.24 0.31 15.22
CA HIS A 153 -17.42 0.02 16.40
C HIS A 153 -16.57 1.24 16.73
N ILE A 154 -16.68 1.74 17.96
CA ILE A 154 -15.94 2.92 18.40
C ILE A 154 -14.65 2.53 19.12
N ASP A 155 -14.77 1.69 20.14
CA ASP A 155 -13.65 1.15 20.92
C ASP A 155 -14.03 -0.18 21.59
N GLU A 156 -13.14 -0.72 22.42
CA GLU A 156 -13.36 -1.98 23.13
C GLU A 156 -14.61 -2.00 24.02
N ASN A 157 -15.18 -0.85 24.40
CA ASN A 157 -16.33 -0.76 25.29
C ASN A 157 -17.62 -0.46 24.53
N ILE A 158 -17.57 0.22 23.38
CA ILE A 158 -18.76 0.72 22.70
C ILE A 158 -18.84 0.32 21.23
N PHE A 159 -20.03 -0.14 20.84
CA PHE A 159 -20.48 -0.13 19.46
C PHE A 159 -21.88 0.49 19.34
N ILE A 160 -22.22 0.92 18.13
CA ILE A 160 -23.48 1.60 17.80
C ILE A 160 -24.23 0.78 16.75
N THR A 161 -25.54 0.68 16.93
CA THR A 161 -26.50 0.31 15.87
C THR A 161 -27.46 1.47 15.64
N SER A 162 -28.03 1.59 14.44
CA SER A 162 -29.06 2.61 14.21
C SER A 162 -30.10 2.18 13.18
N ASP A 163 -31.37 2.43 13.49
CA ASP A 163 -32.46 2.36 12.54
C ASP A 163 -32.74 3.74 11.91
N GLN A 164 -33.88 3.93 11.26
CA GLN A 164 -34.24 5.22 10.65
C GLN A 164 -34.39 6.37 11.66
N HIS A 165 -34.79 6.12 12.89
CA HIS A 165 -35.14 7.19 13.85
C HIS A 165 -34.48 7.04 15.22
N HIS A 166 -33.66 6.01 15.42
CA HIS A 166 -32.99 5.75 16.68
C HIS A 166 -31.53 5.38 16.49
N ILE A 167 -30.72 5.86 17.44
CA ILE A 167 -29.34 5.43 17.63
C ILE A 167 -29.30 4.62 18.93
N GLU A 168 -28.77 3.41 18.89
CA GLU A 168 -28.58 2.55 20.05
C GLU A 168 -27.09 2.42 20.34
N ILE A 169 -26.71 2.85 21.54
CA ILE A 169 -25.33 2.82 22.04
C ILE A 169 -25.23 1.65 23.00
N HIS A 170 -24.47 0.62 22.62
CA HIS A 170 -24.26 -0.57 23.43
C HIS A 170 -22.96 -0.40 24.21
N ASP A 171 -23.07 -0.23 25.52
CA ASP A 171 -21.93 0.02 26.41
C ASP A 171 -21.62 -1.24 27.23
N TYR A 172 -20.51 -1.90 26.91
CA TYR A 172 -20.00 -3.07 27.62
C TYR A 172 -19.41 -2.75 28.99
N LYS A 173 -18.97 -1.51 29.22
CA LYS A 173 -18.41 -1.08 30.51
C LYS A 173 -19.51 -0.97 31.57
N THR A 174 -20.68 -0.45 31.20
CA THR A 174 -21.85 -0.37 32.10
C THR A 174 -22.78 -1.58 31.97
N GLY A 175 -22.75 -2.27 30.82
CA GLY A 175 -23.71 -3.32 30.48
C GLY A 175 -25.09 -2.80 30.07
N GLU A 176 -25.20 -1.50 29.78
CA GLU A 176 -26.46 -0.86 29.39
C GLU A 176 -26.49 -0.56 27.89
N THR A 177 -27.67 -0.68 27.28
CA THR A 177 -27.93 -0.16 25.93
C THR A 177 -28.76 1.12 26.06
N LYS A 178 -28.24 2.22 25.52
CA LYS A 178 -28.94 3.51 25.53
C LYS A 178 -29.50 3.83 24.16
N LYS A 179 -30.83 4.00 24.10
CA LYS A 179 -31.54 4.40 22.89
C LYS A 179 -31.73 5.93 22.85
N VAL A 180 -31.36 6.54 21.73
CA VAL A 180 -31.49 7.97 21.46
C VAL A 180 -32.51 8.16 20.35
N GLN A 181 -33.58 8.90 20.62
CA GLN A 181 -34.54 9.29 19.60
C GLN A 181 -33.96 10.42 18.75
N VAL A 182 -33.96 10.25 17.44
CA VAL A 182 -33.60 11.30 16.48
C VAL A 182 -34.89 11.80 15.80
N PRO A 183 -35.11 13.13 15.73
CA PRO A 183 -36.38 13.69 15.24
C PRO A 183 -36.58 13.55 13.74
N LEU A 184 -35.49 13.36 12.98
CA LEU A 184 -35.49 13.22 11.53
C LEU A 184 -34.88 11.86 11.17
N ALA A 185 -35.15 11.39 9.95
CA ALA A 185 -34.59 10.11 9.55
C ALA A 185 -33.06 10.19 9.42
N LEU A 186 -32.41 9.13 9.88
CA LEU A 186 -30.96 8.95 9.87
C LEU A 186 -30.52 8.36 8.56
N ASP A 187 -29.41 8.88 8.03
CA ASP A 187 -28.72 8.29 6.89
C ASP A 187 -27.46 7.53 7.33
N GLU A 188 -26.67 8.15 8.20
CA GLU A 188 -25.37 7.63 8.63
C GLU A 188 -25.10 8.02 10.09
N VAL A 189 -24.37 7.17 10.79
CA VAL A 189 -23.90 7.38 12.16
C VAL A 189 -22.42 6.99 12.22
N MET A 190 -21.64 7.73 12.98
CA MET A 190 -20.24 7.46 13.23
C MET A 190 -19.88 7.88 14.65
N GLY A 191 -18.85 7.27 15.22
CA GLY A 191 -18.44 7.53 16.59
C GLY A 191 -16.94 7.56 16.75
N ILE A 192 -16.46 8.33 17.72
CA ILE A 192 -15.05 8.34 18.10
C ILE A 192 -14.92 8.57 19.61
N LYS A 193 -13.92 7.93 20.22
CA LYS A 193 -13.55 8.22 21.60
C LYS A 193 -12.93 9.62 21.73
N ILE A 194 -13.29 10.33 22.79
CA ILE A 194 -12.78 11.66 23.14
C ILE A 194 -12.40 11.68 24.62
N ASN A 195 -11.12 11.50 24.93
CA ASN A 195 -10.67 11.25 26.30
C ASN A 195 -11.41 10.03 26.92
N ASP A 196 -12.17 10.25 28.00
CA ASP A 196 -12.99 9.23 28.69
C ASP A 196 -14.47 9.24 28.24
N GLU A 197 -14.81 10.05 27.25
CA GLU A 197 -16.17 10.15 26.70
C GLU A 197 -16.19 9.70 25.23
N TYR A 198 -17.38 9.69 24.63
CA TYR A 198 -17.60 9.32 23.24
C TYR A 198 -18.32 10.43 22.51
N LEU A 199 -17.87 10.77 21.31
CA LEU A 199 -18.53 11.68 20.40
C LEU A 199 -19.26 10.88 19.34
N ILE A 200 -20.54 11.16 19.16
CA ILE A 200 -21.38 10.50 18.16
C ILE A 200 -21.84 11.56 17.17
N VAL A 201 -21.59 11.30 15.90
CA VAL A 201 -21.96 12.17 14.78
C VAL A 201 -22.96 11.43 13.90
N TYR A 202 -24.00 12.13 13.47
CA TYR A 202 -25.00 11.56 12.57
C TYR A 202 -25.46 12.55 11.52
N HIS A 203 -25.88 12.03 10.36
CA HIS A 203 -26.48 12.82 9.28
C HIS A 203 -27.99 12.63 9.27
N ALA A 204 -28.72 13.75 9.29
CA ALA A 204 -30.18 13.77 9.22
C ALA A 204 -30.68 14.25 7.86
N GLU A 205 -31.94 13.93 7.55
CA GLU A 205 -32.60 14.31 6.27
C GLU A 205 -32.68 15.82 5.99
N ASP A 206 -32.52 16.68 7.00
CA ASP A 206 -32.47 18.15 6.84
C ASP A 206 -31.15 18.68 6.28
N GLU A 207 -30.30 17.77 5.79
CA GLU A 207 -28.98 18.04 5.21
C GLU A 207 -27.92 18.48 6.23
N TYR A 208 -28.19 18.35 7.54
CA TYR A 208 -27.24 18.68 8.58
C TYR A 208 -26.60 17.43 9.20
N PHE A 209 -25.31 17.57 9.48
CA PHE A 209 -24.63 16.73 10.45
C PHE A 209 -24.79 17.33 11.85
N TYR A 210 -25.13 16.45 12.77
CA TYR A 210 -25.28 16.72 14.19
C TYR A 210 -24.25 15.93 14.97
N TYR A 211 -23.91 16.41 16.17
CA TYR A 211 -23.11 15.64 17.12
C TYR A 211 -23.66 15.77 18.54
N PHE A 212 -23.41 14.75 19.35
CA PHE A 212 -23.60 14.77 20.80
C PHE A 212 -22.51 13.94 21.47
N THR A 213 -22.34 14.11 22.78
CA THR A 213 -21.43 13.29 23.58
C THR A 213 -22.20 12.28 24.43
N TYR A 214 -21.58 11.12 24.64
CA TYR A 214 -22.04 10.05 25.51
C TYR A 214 -20.98 9.76 26.57
N ASN A 215 -21.39 9.72 27.84
CA ASN A 215 -20.52 9.39 28.97
C ASN A 215 -21.33 8.62 30.03
N ASN A 216 -21.04 7.32 30.18
CA ASN A 216 -21.63 6.42 31.19
C ASN A 216 -23.17 6.61 31.33
N GLY A 217 -23.91 6.39 30.23
CA GLY A 217 -25.37 6.49 30.19
C GLY A 217 -25.94 7.91 30.05
N LYS A 218 -25.13 8.97 30.22
CA LYS A 218 -25.54 10.37 30.01
C LYS A 218 -25.26 10.84 28.59
N ILE A 219 -26.22 11.54 28.01
CA ILE A 219 -26.16 12.07 26.64
C ILE A 219 -26.30 13.59 26.69
N SER A 220 -25.43 14.30 25.96
CA SER A 220 -25.56 15.74 25.77
C SER A 220 -26.67 16.08 24.77
N GLU A 221 -27.09 17.35 24.75
CA GLU A 221 -27.93 17.85 23.67
C GLU A 221 -27.20 17.77 22.32
N ALA A 222 -27.92 17.42 21.26
CA ALA A 222 -27.38 17.33 19.90
C ALA A 222 -27.21 18.72 19.29
N LYS A 223 -26.05 18.99 18.69
CA LYS A 223 -25.71 20.28 18.08
C LYS A 223 -25.42 20.12 16.59
N PRO A 224 -26.00 20.95 15.69
CA PRO A 224 -25.64 20.95 14.28
C PRO A 224 -24.26 21.60 14.08
N PHE A 225 -23.47 21.11 13.12
CA PHE A 225 -22.15 21.71 12.83
C PHE A 225 -21.84 21.90 11.34
N LEU A 226 -22.44 21.08 10.47
CA LEU A 226 -22.13 21.11 9.04
C LEU A 226 -23.38 20.82 8.22
N LYS A 227 -23.67 21.72 7.27
CA LYS A 227 -24.69 21.49 6.25
C LYS A 227 -24.05 20.94 4.97
N VAL A 228 -24.52 19.80 4.48
CA VAL A 228 -24.11 19.19 3.20
C VAL A 228 -25.35 18.88 2.38
N LYS A 229 -25.61 19.66 1.33
CA LYS A 229 -26.76 19.43 0.45
C LYS A 229 -26.58 18.16 -0.37
N LYS A 230 -27.52 17.21 -0.24
CA LYS A 230 -27.67 16.11 -1.21
C LYS A 230 -28.50 16.62 -2.38
N GLY A 231 -27.96 16.54 -3.59
CA GLY A 231 -28.67 16.96 -4.80
C GLY A 231 -28.54 15.92 -5.92
N VAL A 232 -29.35 16.05 -6.96
CA VAL A 232 -29.34 15.13 -8.14
C VAL A 232 -27.96 15.04 -8.80
N SER A 233 -27.10 16.03 -8.60
CA SER A 233 -25.74 16.10 -9.16
C SER A 233 -24.61 16.04 -8.15
N THR A 234 -24.90 15.98 -6.84
CA THR A 234 -23.89 16.00 -5.77
C THR A 234 -24.22 14.98 -4.69
N SER A 235 -23.33 14.01 -4.48
CA SER A 235 -23.34 13.11 -3.34
C SER A 235 -22.09 13.34 -2.50
N TYR A 236 -22.07 12.79 -1.30
CA TYR A 236 -20.84 12.67 -0.53
C TYR A 236 -20.62 11.19 -0.20
N ASN A 237 -19.36 10.81 0.04
CA ASN A 237 -18.99 9.44 0.31
C ASN A 237 -18.10 9.36 1.56
N GLN A 238 -18.32 8.30 2.35
CA GLN A 238 -17.51 7.88 3.50
C GLN A 238 -17.09 9.05 4.41
N PRO A 239 -18.03 9.69 5.12
CA PRO A 239 -17.65 10.61 6.17
C PRO A 239 -16.93 9.87 7.31
N VAL A 240 -15.87 10.49 7.80
CA VAL A 240 -14.99 9.93 8.83
C VAL A 240 -14.68 11.02 9.85
N ILE A 241 -14.62 10.63 11.12
CA ILE A 241 -14.25 11.52 12.21
C ILE A 241 -13.00 11.07 12.97
N ALA A 242 -12.20 12.04 13.39
CA ALA A 242 -11.07 11.88 14.31
C ALA A 242 -11.17 12.94 15.42
N SER A 243 -10.38 12.84 16.50
CA SER A 243 -10.41 13.84 17.57
C SER A 243 -9.08 14.03 18.27
N ASP A 244 -8.85 15.23 18.81
CA ASP A 244 -7.77 15.56 19.73
C ASP A 244 -8.22 15.76 21.19
N GLY A 245 -9.47 15.38 21.50
CA GLY A 245 -10.10 15.55 22.80
C GLY A 245 -10.77 16.91 23.02
N ASN A 246 -10.31 17.98 22.35
CA ASN A 246 -10.93 19.31 22.43
C ASN A 246 -11.75 19.65 21.17
N ASN A 247 -11.29 19.14 20.03
CA ASN A 247 -11.85 19.30 18.71
C ASN A 247 -12.12 17.92 18.12
N PHE A 248 -13.08 17.85 17.21
CA PHE A 248 -13.19 16.75 16.28
C PHE A 248 -12.97 17.24 14.86
N TYR A 249 -12.49 16.33 14.03
CA TYR A 249 -12.11 16.56 12.66
C TYR A 249 -12.97 15.68 11.79
N PHE A 250 -13.68 16.28 10.84
CA PHE A 250 -14.59 15.60 9.94
C PHE A 250 -14.05 15.68 8.52
N ILE A 251 -14.01 14.54 7.83
CA ILE A 251 -13.59 14.43 6.44
C ILE A 251 -14.68 13.72 5.66
N THR A 252 -15.04 14.25 4.48
CA THR A 252 -15.89 13.53 3.52
C THR A 252 -15.54 13.93 2.09
N ASP A 253 -15.64 12.98 1.17
CA ASP A 253 -15.47 13.25 -0.25
C ASP A 253 -16.77 13.75 -0.85
N ILE A 254 -16.72 14.84 -1.60
CA ILE A 254 -17.84 15.35 -2.40
C ILE A 254 -17.67 14.83 -3.83
N ILE A 255 -18.70 14.16 -4.33
CA ILE A 255 -18.78 13.60 -5.67
C ILE A 255 -19.79 14.41 -6.46
N LYS A 256 -19.43 14.84 -7.68
CA LYS A 256 -20.35 15.48 -8.62
C LYS A 256 -20.58 14.60 -9.85
N LYS A 257 -21.63 14.87 -10.64
CA LYS A 257 -21.83 14.22 -11.96
C LYS A 257 -20.54 14.34 -12.80
N GLY A 258 -19.82 13.23 -12.97
CA GLY A 258 -18.52 13.16 -13.65
C GLY A 258 -17.37 12.60 -12.80
N GLY A 259 -17.53 12.47 -11.48
CA GLY A 259 -16.54 11.84 -10.60
C GLY A 259 -16.26 12.61 -9.30
N TYR A 260 -15.15 12.27 -8.64
CA TYR A 260 -14.64 12.98 -7.47
C TYR A 260 -14.48 14.48 -7.77
N PHE A 261 -14.98 15.34 -6.87
CA PHE A 261 -14.89 16.78 -7.00
C PHE A 261 -13.85 17.38 -6.04
N ASN A 262 -14.02 17.20 -4.73
CA ASN A 262 -13.09 17.63 -3.70
C ASN A 262 -13.32 16.89 -2.39
N THR A 263 -12.37 17.00 -1.47
CA THR A 263 -12.53 16.52 -0.08
C THR A 263 -12.84 17.70 0.82
N LEU A 264 -13.97 17.63 1.52
CA LEU A 264 -14.37 18.60 2.52
C LEU A 264 -13.77 18.20 3.86
N PHE A 265 -13.13 19.16 4.51
CA PHE A 265 -12.59 18.99 5.85
C PHE A 265 -13.21 20.04 6.79
N SER A 266 -13.58 19.64 7.99
CA SER A 266 -14.09 20.54 9.03
C SER A 266 -13.44 20.21 10.37
N GLN A 267 -12.90 21.22 11.04
CA GLN A 267 -12.46 21.14 12.43
C GLN A 267 -13.51 21.81 13.30
N VAL A 268 -14.01 21.11 14.31
CA VAL A 268 -15.11 21.58 15.16
C VAL A 268 -14.67 21.52 16.61
N ASN A 269 -14.77 22.64 17.31
CA ASN A 269 -14.55 22.67 18.76
C ASN A 269 -15.77 22.09 19.48
N ILE A 270 -15.57 21.02 20.26
CA ILE A 270 -16.67 20.22 20.85
C ILE A 270 -17.51 21.05 21.83
N GLN A 271 -16.87 21.92 22.61
CA GLN A 271 -17.55 22.72 23.63
C GLN A 271 -18.39 23.85 23.01
N SER A 272 -17.76 24.68 22.18
CA SER A 272 -18.39 25.86 21.58
C SER A 272 -19.27 25.53 20.37
N GLY A 273 -19.03 24.40 19.68
CA GLY A 273 -19.67 24.05 18.41
C GLY A 273 -19.17 24.86 17.20
N ASN A 274 -18.16 25.71 17.38
CA ASN A 274 -17.60 26.48 16.27
C ASN A 274 -16.87 25.56 15.29
N ALA A 275 -17.26 25.65 14.01
CA ALA A 275 -16.70 24.85 12.93
C ALA A 275 -15.86 25.71 11.97
N SER A 276 -14.61 25.32 11.77
CA SER A 276 -13.72 25.87 10.74
C SER A 276 -13.68 24.92 9.54
N LYS A 277 -13.97 25.42 8.35
CA LYS A 277 -14.05 24.61 7.12
C LYS A 277 -12.85 24.85 6.23
N TYR A 278 -12.31 23.77 5.70
CA TYR A 278 -11.17 23.77 4.79
C TYR A 278 -11.49 22.86 3.60
N VAL A 279 -10.86 23.13 2.46
CA VAL A 279 -11.04 22.32 1.24
C VAL A 279 -9.67 21.87 0.78
N PHE A 280 -9.48 20.55 0.72
CA PHE A 280 -8.28 19.96 0.13
C PHE A 280 -8.56 19.63 -1.34
N SER A 281 -7.78 20.21 -2.24
CA SER A 281 -7.80 19.84 -3.66
C SER A 281 -6.88 18.64 -3.90
N ASN A 282 -7.34 17.68 -4.69
CA ASN A 282 -6.57 16.53 -5.19
C ASN A 282 -6.07 15.52 -4.14
N LEU A 283 -6.65 15.49 -2.94
CA LEU A 283 -6.32 14.47 -1.93
C LEU A 283 -7.26 13.27 -2.09
N ILE A 284 -6.84 12.25 -2.84
CA ILE A 284 -7.60 11.01 -3.00
C ILE A 284 -7.20 10.04 -1.89
N MET A 285 -8.02 9.94 -0.85
CA MET A 285 -7.84 9.00 0.26
C MET A 285 -8.82 7.84 0.12
N LYS A 286 -8.32 6.60 0.15
CA LYS A 286 -9.17 5.40 0.14
C LYS A 286 -9.13 4.72 1.51
N ASN A 287 -10.23 4.11 1.91
CA ASN A 287 -10.34 3.39 3.20
C ASN A 287 -9.93 4.27 4.39
N LEU A 288 -10.32 5.55 4.35
CA LEU A 288 -10.01 6.50 5.40
C LEU A 288 -10.67 6.06 6.71
N LYS A 289 -9.91 6.10 7.80
CA LYS A 289 -10.42 5.97 9.17
C LYS A 289 -9.79 7.01 10.06
N GLY A 290 -10.56 7.52 11.01
CA GLY A 290 -10.11 8.52 11.97
C GLY A 290 -9.95 7.91 13.35
N PHE A 291 -9.03 8.46 14.12
CA PHE A 291 -8.64 7.97 15.43
C PHE A 291 -8.49 9.15 16.41
N TYR A 292 -8.54 8.85 17.70
CA TYR A 292 -8.19 9.81 18.74
C TYR A 292 -6.66 9.99 18.81
N SER A 293 -6.18 11.23 18.94
CA SER A 293 -4.77 11.56 19.17
C SER A 293 -4.59 12.94 19.78
N GLN A 294 -3.75 13.08 20.81
CA GLN A 294 -3.49 14.37 21.46
C GLN A 294 -2.79 15.40 20.54
N ASP A 295 -2.15 14.95 19.45
CA ASP A 295 -1.40 15.83 18.55
C ASP A 295 -2.30 16.58 17.55
N GLY A 296 -3.48 16.04 17.26
CA GLY A 296 -4.43 16.53 16.25
C GLY A 296 -5.33 15.40 15.73
N GLY A 297 -6.09 15.67 14.67
CA GLY A 297 -6.92 14.66 14.02
C GLY A 297 -6.05 13.63 13.32
N ARG A 298 -5.96 12.42 13.89
CA ARG A 298 -5.18 11.32 13.32
C ARG A 298 -6.04 10.48 12.39
N PHE A 299 -5.53 10.21 11.20
CA PHE A 299 -6.20 9.44 10.17
C PHE A 299 -5.27 8.39 9.57
N ILE A 300 -5.84 7.26 9.17
CA ILE A 300 -5.16 6.27 8.33
C ILE A 300 -5.92 6.13 7.02
N TYR A 301 -5.17 6.06 5.92
CA TYR A 301 -5.73 5.78 4.60
C TYR A 301 -4.78 4.98 3.72
N THR A 302 -5.33 4.41 2.65
CA THR A 302 -4.57 3.84 1.54
C THR A 302 -4.29 4.93 0.50
N SER A 303 -3.01 5.24 0.29
CA SER A 303 -2.57 6.22 -0.71
C SER A 303 -2.74 5.71 -2.15
N PRO A 304 -2.67 6.57 -3.18
CA PRO A 304 -2.67 6.16 -4.58
C PRO A 304 -1.54 5.17 -4.93
N SER A 305 -0.42 5.23 -4.19
CA SER A 305 0.70 4.30 -4.29
C SER A 305 0.43 2.93 -3.65
N LYS A 306 -0.80 2.70 -3.15
CA LYS A 306 -1.28 1.48 -2.49
C LYS A 306 -0.72 1.22 -1.09
N GLN A 307 0.06 2.15 -0.55
CA GLN A 307 0.62 2.08 0.81
C GLN A 307 -0.36 2.60 1.85
N VAL A 308 -0.30 2.05 3.08
CA VAL A 308 -1.02 2.58 4.24
C VAL A 308 -0.23 3.74 4.83
N VAL A 309 -0.90 4.87 5.07
CA VAL A 309 -0.31 6.12 5.55
C VAL A 309 -0.98 6.55 6.85
N ASP A 310 -0.19 6.93 7.84
CA ASP A 310 -0.60 7.62 9.06
C ASP A 310 -0.46 9.12 8.86
N MET A 311 -1.54 9.86 9.06
CA MET A 311 -1.62 11.30 8.80
C MET A 311 -2.18 12.02 10.02
N ILE A 312 -1.57 13.15 10.39
CA ILE A 312 -2.07 14.02 11.45
C ILE A 312 -2.41 15.39 10.86
N ILE A 313 -3.64 15.84 11.11
CA ILE A 313 -4.12 17.16 10.69
C ILE A 313 -4.38 18.02 11.93
N LYS A 314 -3.87 19.25 11.89
CA LYS A 314 -4.12 20.26 12.92
C LYS A 314 -4.27 21.63 12.28
N ASP A 315 -5.25 22.41 12.71
CA ASP A 315 -5.51 23.78 12.25
C ASP A 315 -5.61 23.90 10.72
N GLY A 316 -6.26 22.90 10.10
CA GLY A 316 -6.46 22.81 8.65
C GLY A 316 -5.22 22.47 7.83
N LYS A 317 -4.13 22.03 8.45
CA LYS A 317 -2.89 21.63 7.78
C LYS A 317 -2.49 20.20 8.14
N ILE A 318 -2.00 19.47 7.15
CA ILE A 318 -1.30 18.19 7.37
C ILE A 318 0.04 18.52 8.00
N ILE A 319 0.21 18.16 9.28
CA ILE A 319 1.46 18.40 10.03
C ILE A 319 2.39 17.19 9.96
N GLU A 320 1.84 16.00 9.71
CA GLU A 320 2.59 14.77 9.58
C GLU A 320 1.90 13.81 8.59
N GLU A 321 2.71 13.16 7.75
CA GLU A 321 2.28 12.09 6.83
C GLU A 321 3.42 11.06 6.73
N LYS A 322 3.20 9.84 7.22
CA LYS A 322 4.23 8.78 7.29
C LYS A 322 3.68 7.43 6.84
N ASN A 323 4.44 6.72 6.02
CA ASN A 323 4.11 5.36 5.62
C ASN A 323 4.20 4.39 6.81
N ILE A 324 3.18 3.54 6.96
CA ILE A 324 3.10 2.45 7.95
C ILE A 324 3.73 1.17 7.39
N SER A 325 3.69 0.99 6.06
CA SER A 325 4.11 -0.23 5.38
C SER A 325 4.96 0.06 4.15
N ARG A 326 5.93 -0.81 3.89
CA ARG A 326 6.78 -0.79 2.68
C ARG A 326 6.28 -1.76 1.59
N LEU A 327 5.21 -2.51 1.87
CA LEU A 327 4.66 -3.48 0.93
C LEU A 327 4.04 -2.77 -0.28
N SER A 328 4.37 -3.24 -1.48
CA SER A 328 3.95 -2.63 -2.75
C SER A 328 2.56 -3.07 -3.24
N SER A 329 1.97 -4.10 -2.63
CA SER A 329 0.64 -4.59 -2.97
C SER A 329 -0.45 -3.71 -2.35
N LEU A 330 -1.70 -3.86 -2.81
CA LEU A 330 -2.84 -3.12 -2.27
C LEU A 330 -3.03 -3.42 -0.78
N ASN A 331 -2.94 -2.40 0.05
CA ASN A 331 -3.28 -2.49 1.46
C ASN A 331 -4.68 -1.92 1.74
N ILE A 332 -5.50 -2.66 2.48
CA ILE A 332 -6.88 -2.30 2.79
C ILE A 332 -7.22 -2.56 4.27
N ASN A 333 -8.42 -2.10 4.67
CA ASN A 333 -9.07 -2.44 5.94
C ASN A 333 -8.21 -2.18 7.18
N SER A 334 -7.41 -1.11 7.14
CA SER A 334 -6.52 -0.74 8.22
C SER A 334 -7.28 -0.36 9.50
N TYR A 335 -6.65 -0.58 10.65
CA TYR A 335 -7.13 -0.15 11.96
C TYR A 335 -5.94 0.24 12.83
N LEU A 336 -6.16 1.14 13.79
CA LEU A 336 -5.13 1.58 14.73
C LEU A 336 -5.69 1.67 16.14
N ILE A 337 -4.88 1.22 17.09
CA ILE A 337 -5.08 1.45 18.51
C ILE A 337 -3.73 1.78 19.14
N ASP A 338 -3.68 2.82 19.96
CA ASP A 338 -2.44 3.34 20.54
C ASP A 338 -1.34 3.54 19.47
N ASP A 339 -0.29 2.73 19.59
CA ASP A 339 0.93 2.73 18.81
C ASP A 339 1.01 1.55 17.84
N ILE A 340 -0.08 0.83 17.63
CA ILE A 340 -0.16 -0.36 16.78
C ILE A 340 -1.17 -0.15 15.65
N ALA A 341 -0.72 -0.43 14.43
CA ALA A 341 -1.56 -0.50 13.25
C ALA A 341 -1.66 -1.93 12.75
N ILE A 342 -2.85 -2.31 12.29
CA ILE A 342 -3.10 -3.56 11.57
C ILE A 342 -3.65 -3.24 10.18
N PHE A 343 -3.23 -3.97 9.15
CA PHE A 343 -3.72 -3.80 7.78
C PHE A 343 -3.61 -5.10 6.97
N ALA A 344 -4.49 -5.24 5.98
CA ALA A 344 -4.53 -6.41 5.10
C ALA A 344 -3.83 -6.08 3.78
N ASN A 345 -2.85 -6.89 3.39
CA ASN A 345 -2.09 -6.75 2.15
C ASN A 345 -2.48 -7.82 1.14
N PHE A 346 -2.86 -7.40 -0.05
CA PHE A 346 -3.26 -8.30 -1.14
C PHE A 346 -2.10 -9.20 -1.57
N GLU A 347 -2.33 -10.51 -1.59
CA GLU A 347 -1.36 -11.50 -2.08
C GLU A 347 -1.77 -12.08 -3.43
N SER A 348 -2.96 -12.68 -3.50
CA SER A 348 -3.50 -13.30 -4.73
C SER A 348 -5.02 -13.41 -4.63
N LYS A 349 -5.75 -13.61 -5.74
CA LYS A 349 -7.20 -13.91 -5.85
C LYS A 349 -8.01 -13.82 -4.52
N ASP A 350 -8.36 -12.61 -4.10
CA ASP A 350 -9.13 -12.27 -2.88
C ASP A 350 -8.58 -12.77 -1.54
N PHE A 351 -7.30 -13.17 -1.52
CA PHE A 351 -6.54 -13.62 -0.37
C PHE A 351 -5.56 -12.53 0.08
N TYR A 352 -5.55 -12.28 1.38
CA TYR A 352 -4.79 -11.21 2.01
C TYR A 352 -3.95 -11.76 3.16
N ASN A 353 -2.74 -11.22 3.29
CA ASN A 353 -1.94 -11.36 4.49
C ASN A 353 -2.27 -10.23 5.45
N VAL A 354 -2.44 -10.55 6.73
CA VAL A 354 -2.75 -9.57 7.78
C VAL A 354 -1.45 -9.25 8.50
N TYR A 355 -1.12 -7.97 8.49
CA TYR A 355 0.12 -7.45 9.04
C TYR A 355 -0.15 -6.51 10.20
N VAL A 356 0.75 -6.52 11.17
CA VAL A 356 0.84 -5.49 12.22
C VAL A 356 2.13 -4.70 12.06
N SER A 357 2.08 -3.42 12.44
CA SER A 357 3.24 -2.55 12.60
C SER A 357 3.07 -1.71 13.86
N SER A 358 4.18 -1.24 14.45
CA SER A 358 4.14 -0.38 15.63
C SER A 358 5.18 0.74 15.55
N ILE A 359 4.89 1.84 16.25
CA ILE A 359 5.85 2.93 16.48
C ILE A 359 6.75 2.70 17.70
N GLY A 360 6.46 1.68 18.52
CA GLY A 360 7.22 1.40 19.74
C GLY A 360 8.68 1.05 19.46
N GLU A 361 9.60 1.61 20.26
CA GLU A 361 11.04 1.43 20.03
C GLU A 361 11.50 -0.04 20.16
N GLU A 362 10.95 -0.80 21.11
CA GLU A 362 11.26 -2.22 21.24
C GLU A 362 10.81 -3.03 20.02
N TYR A 363 9.63 -2.71 19.46
CA TYR A 363 9.16 -3.29 18.21
C TYR A 363 10.11 -2.96 17.06
N LYS A 364 10.52 -1.69 16.93
CA LYS A 364 11.47 -1.24 15.91
C LYS A 364 12.82 -1.94 16.02
N ILE A 365 13.39 -2.04 17.22
CA ILE A 365 14.66 -2.73 17.47
C ILE A 365 14.59 -4.19 17.02
N LYS A 366 13.48 -4.88 17.32
CA LYS A 366 13.30 -6.30 16.94
C LYS A 366 13.01 -6.48 15.46
N ASN A 367 12.17 -5.63 14.86
CA ASN A 367 11.59 -5.88 13.54
C ASN A 367 12.26 -5.12 12.39
N ASN A 368 13.02 -4.04 12.65
CA ASN A 368 13.72 -3.29 11.58
C ASN A 368 15.01 -3.97 11.10
N ILE A 369 15.38 -5.11 11.67
CA ILE A 369 16.50 -5.93 11.17
C ILE A 369 16.18 -6.57 9.82
N LEU A 370 17.20 -7.07 9.13
CA LEU A 370 17.01 -7.86 7.91
C LEU A 370 16.52 -9.27 8.26
N ARG A 371 15.30 -9.62 7.86
CA ARG A 371 14.67 -10.93 8.12
C ARG A 371 14.79 -11.84 6.91
N LYS A 372 14.62 -13.15 7.12
CA LYS A 372 14.60 -14.14 6.02
C LYS A 372 13.51 -13.84 4.98
N VAL A 373 12.36 -13.36 5.43
CA VAL A 373 11.24 -12.95 4.55
C VAL A 373 11.66 -11.78 3.66
N ASP A 374 12.42 -10.82 4.19
CA ASP A 374 12.92 -9.66 3.43
C ASP A 374 13.87 -10.12 2.29
N ILE A 375 14.74 -11.10 2.58
CA ILE A 375 15.64 -11.70 1.59
C ILE A 375 14.84 -12.42 0.50
N LYS A 376 13.78 -13.16 0.89
CA LYS A 376 12.89 -13.84 -0.07
C LYS A 376 12.18 -12.82 -0.97
N MET A 377 11.63 -11.75 -0.40
CA MET A 377 10.98 -10.67 -1.17
C MET A 377 11.96 -9.96 -2.10
N ALA A 378 13.19 -9.70 -1.66
CA ALA A 378 14.24 -9.14 -2.51
C ALA A 378 14.55 -10.05 -3.71
N ALA A 379 14.63 -11.37 -3.49
CA ALA A 379 14.86 -12.35 -4.55
C ALA A 379 13.67 -12.41 -5.53
N GLU A 380 12.44 -12.44 -5.04
CA GLU A 380 11.23 -12.43 -5.87
C GLU A 380 11.15 -11.16 -6.74
N LYS A 381 11.49 -10.00 -6.18
CA LYS A 381 11.54 -8.74 -6.92
C LYS A 381 12.63 -8.74 -7.98
N GLU A 382 13.80 -9.31 -7.69
CA GLU A 382 14.90 -9.45 -8.65
C GLU A 382 14.52 -10.38 -9.82
N ILE A 383 13.95 -11.55 -9.51
CA ILE A 383 13.47 -12.49 -10.54
C ILE A 383 12.42 -11.82 -11.44
N LYS A 384 11.46 -11.11 -10.85
CA LYS A 384 10.45 -10.36 -11.61
C LYS A 384 11.09 -9.28 -12.49
N SER A 385 12.09 -8.58 -11.97
CA SER A 385 12.83 -7.56 -12.72
C SER A 385 13.58 -8.17 -13.92
N LEU A 386 14.18 -9.35 -13.76
CA LEU A 386 14.81 -10.09 -14.85
C LEU A 386 13.82 -10.51 -15.94
N PHE A 387 12.61 -10.95 -15.58
CA PHE A 387 11.57 -11.21 -16.58
C PHE A 387 11.17 -9.94 -17.32
N ASN A 388 11.08 -8.81 -16.62
CA ASN A 388 10.77 -7.53 -17.23
C ASN A 388 11.86 -7.05 -18.19
N VAL A 389 13.14 -7.42 -18.01
CA VAL A 389 14.21 -7.11 -18.99
C VAL A 389 13.82 -7.57 -20.40
N ILE A 390 13.17 -8.72 -20.54
CA ILE A 390 12.72 -9.23 -21.85
C ILE A 390 11.68 -8.29 -22.46
N THR A 391 10.69 -7.85 -21.69
CA THR A 391 9.67 -6.90 -22.16
C THR A 391 10.29 -5.54 -22.52
N TYR A 392 11.19 -5.02 -21.69
CA TYR A 392 11.87 -3.76 -21.93
C TYR A 392 12.88 -3.82 -23.09
N PHE A 393 13.39 -5.00 -23.43
CA PHE A 393 14.17 -5.18 -24.65
C PHE A 393 13.36 -4.80 -25.90
N PHE A 394 12.08 -5.19 -25.95
CA PHE A 394 11.20 -4.83 -27.06
C PHE A 394 10.69 -3.40 -26.99
N LEU A 395 10.38 -2.88 -25.80
CA LEU A 395 9.83 -1.52 -25.63
C LEU A 395 10.89 -0.44 -25.74
N LEU A 396 12.00 -0.59 -25.02
CA LEU A 396 13.05 0.42 -24.89
C LEU A 396 14.25 0.09 -25.78
N GLY A 397 14.71 -1.18 -25.78
CA GLY A 397 15.87 -1.60 -26.57
C GLY A 397 15.72 -1.38 -28.08
N THR A 398 14.51 -1.55 -28.63
CA THR A 398 14.25 -1.31 -30.05
C THR A 398 14.46 0.14 -30.48
N ALA A 399 14.31 1.11 -29.57
CA ALA A 399 14.44 2.53 -29.86
C ALA A 399 15.83 2.90 -30.40
N TRP A 400 16.89 2.23 -29.94
CA TRP A 400 18.25 2.41 -30.47
C TRP A 400 18.75 1.24 -31.33
N VAL A 401 18.30 0.01 -31.08
CA VAL A 401 18.71 -1.13 -31.90
C VAL A 401 18.23 -1.00 -33.33
N LEU A 402 16.97 -0.59 -33.55
CA LEU A 402 16.36 -0.59 -34.88
C LEU A 402 16.97 0.47 -35.81
N PRO A 403 17.19 1.73 -35.39
CA PRO A 403 17.89 2.72 -36.21
C PRO A 403 19.32 2.30 -36.57
N LEU A 404 20.08 1.79 -35.60
CA LEU A 404 21.46 1.34 -35.83
C LEU A 404 21.52 0.11 -36.73
N PHE A 405 20.55 -0.80 -36.58
CA PHE A 405 20.38 -1.95 -37.45
C PHE A 405 20.08 -1.53 -38.89
N ALA A 406 19.12 -0.63 -39.10
CA ALA A 406 18.78 -0.12 -40.43
C ALA A 406 19.99 0.56 -41.09
N ALA A 407 20.71 1.40 -40.35
CA ALA A 407 21.93 2.05 -40.83
C ALA A 407 23.02 1.03 -41.20
N ALA A 408 23.23 -0.01 -40.39
CA ALA A 408 24.19 -1.08 -40.67
C ALA A 408 23.79 -1.92 -41.90
N CYS A 409 22.50 -2.14 -42.13
CA CYS A 409 21.97 -2.81 -43.32
C CYS A 409 22.25 -1.99 -44.59
N ILE A 410 21.93 -0.69 -44.58
CA ILE A 410 22.20 0.22 -45.70
C ILE A 410 23.70 0.27 -45.97
N TYR A 411 24.52 0.41 -44.92
CA TYR A 411 25.97 0.45 -45.06
C TYR A 411 26.54 -0.86 -45.61
N SER A 412 25.96 -2.02 -45.24
CA SER A 412 26.40 -3.32 -45.75
C SER A 412 26.34 -3.39 -47.28
N LEU A 413 25.35 -2.75 -47.92
CA LEU A 413 25.22 -2.65 -49.38
C LEU A 413 26.39 -1.93 -50.05
N ILE A 414 27.09 -1.05 -49.35
CA ILE A 414 28.22 -0.26 -49.89
C ILE A 414 29.56 -0.87 -49.44
N SER A 415 29.56 -1.54 -48.28
CA SER A 415 30.76 -2.01 -47.59
C SER A 415 31.62 -3.00 -48.39
N PHE A 416 31.03 -3.75 -49.34
CA PHE A 416 31.74 -4.76 -50.12
C PHE A 416 32.82 -4.15 -51.03
N ARG A 417 32.67 -2.88 -51.46
CA ARG A 417 33.64 -2.18 -52.31
C ARG A 417 34.77 -1.50 -51.52
N LEU A 418 34.72 -1.52 -50.20
CA LEU A 418 35.67 -0.80 -49.35
C LEU A 418 36.90 -1.64 -49.00
N VAL A 419 38.07 -1.00 -49.00
CA VAL A 419 39.32 -1.59 -48.52
C VAL A 419 39.26 -1.81 -47.00
N LYS A 420 39.97 -2.84 -46.50
CA LYS A 420 40.03 -3.25 -45.09
C LYS A 420 40.15 -2.08 -44.09
N LYS A 421 41.05 -1.13 -44.35
CA LYS A 421 41.27 0.06 -43.50
C LYS A 421 39.99 0.89 -43.31
N ASN A 422 39.22 1.08 -44.38
CA ASN A 422 37.97 1.85 -44.34
C ASN A 422 36.85 1.05 -43.67
N LYS A 423 36.78 -0.27 -43.89
CA LYS A 423 35.84 -1.16 -43.18
C LYS A 423 36.02 -1.08 -41.66
N ILE A 424 37.26 -1.13 -41.19
CA ILE A 424 37.61 -1.02 -39.76
C ILE A 424 37.25 0.36 -39.20
N LYS A 425 37.58 1.45 -39.92
CA LYS A 425 37.21 2.82 -39.51
C LYS A 425 35.70 2.97 -39.38
N SER A 426 34.94 2.46 -40.34
CA SER A 426 33.48 2.52 -40.27
C SER A 426 32.94 1.72 -39.09
N TYR A 427 33.50 0.55 -38.79
CA TYR A 427 33.13 -0.21 -37.60
C TYR A 427 33.29 0.64 -36.33
N LEU A 428 34.43 1.31 -36.17
CA LEU A 428 34.66 2.22 -35.03
C LEU A 428 33.65 3.35 -34.96
N VAL A 429 33.31 3.96 -36.10
CA VAL A 429 32.28 5.03 -36.17
C VAL A 429 30.91 4.50 -35.75
N PHE A 430 30.49 3.36 -36.29
CA PHE A 430 29.22 2.72 -35.91
C PHE A 430 29.20 2.31 -34.43
N SER A 431 30.30 1.80 -33.89
CA SER A 431 30.44 1.52 -32.46
C SER A 431 30.32 2.78 -31.61
N LEU A 432 30.98 3.88 -32.00
CA LEU A 432 30.89 5.15 -31.28
C LEU A 432 29.45 5.70 -31.29
N ILE A 433 28.78 5.67 -32.45
CA ILE A 433 27.38 6.09 -32.55
C ILE A 433 26.51 5.18 -31.68
N GLY A 434 26.74 3.87 -31.69
CA GLY A 434 26.04 2.92 -30.82
C GLY A 434 26.18 3.26 -29.34
N ILE A 435 27.41 3.45 -28.86
CA ILE A 435 27.71 3.85 -27.48
C ILE A 435 26.98 5.15 -27.12
N LEU A 436 27.06 6.17 -27.98
CA LEU A 436 26.44 7.46 -27.76
C LEU A 436 24.91 7.36 -27.71
N PHE A 437 24.29 6.64 -28.64
CA PHE A 437 22.84 6.43 -28.67
C PHE A 437 22.35 5.68 -27.44
N THR A 438 22.97 4.55 -27.10
CA THR A 438 22.60 3.76 -25.92
C THR A 438 22.76 4.59 -24.63
N THR A 439 23.84 5.34 -24.51
CA THR A 439 24.07 6.21 -23.34
C THR A 439 23.05 7.34 -23.26
N PHE A 440 22.73 7.98 -24.38
CA PHE A 440 21.72 9.04 -24.47
C PHE A 440 20.33 8.55 -24.08
N GLU A 441 19.93 7.38 -24.56
CA GLU A 441 18.63 6.78 -24.23
C GLU A 441 18.54 6.39 -22.75
N ILE A 442 19.61 5.84 -22.17
CA ILE A 442 19.66 5.59 -20.72
C ILE A 442 19.56 6.89 -19.92
N PHE A 443 20.26 7.94 -20.34
CA PHE A 443 20.17 9.25 -19.71
C PHE A 443 18.73 9.81 -19.75
N ASN A 444 18.10 9.79 -20.93
CA ASN A 444 16.75 10.30 -21.09
C ASN A 444 15.73 9.46 -20.32
N TYR A 445 15.80 8.14 -20.39
CA TYR A 445 14.77 7.31 -19.77
C TYR A 445 14.91 7.26 -18.24
N TYR A 446 16.11 6.98 -17.73
CA TYR A 446 16.29 6.73 -16.30
C TYR A 446 16.64 7.98 -15.50
N TYR A 447 17.52 8.84 -16.02
CA TYR A 447 18.04 9.97 -15.23
C TYR A 447 17.19 11.22 -15.38
N SER A 448 16.75 11.57 -16.60
CA SER A 448 15.90 12.76 -16.79
C SER A 448 14.54 12.62 -16.08
N ARG A 449 14.02 11.39 -15.99
CA ARG A 449 12.78 11.05 -15.28
C ARG A 449 12.99 10.65 -13.82
N ARG A 450 14.24 10.66 -13.32
CA ARG A 450 14.63 10.29 -11.95
C ARG A 450 14.09 8.94 -11.49
N LEU A 451 14.15 7.91 -12.35
CA LEU A 451 13.66 6.57 -12.02
C LEU A 451 14.60 5.78 -11.11
N ILE A 452 15.90 6.12 -11.06
CA ILE A 452 16.87 5.44 -10.20
C ILE A 452 16.93 6.18 -8.85
N HIS A 453 16.47 5.51 -7.79
CA HIS A 453 16.37 6.10 -6.46
C HIS A 453 17.43 5.62 -5.46
N TYR A 454 18.17 4.55 -5.78
CA TYR A 454 19.07 3.89 -4.83
C TYR A 454 20.38 3.40 -5.46
N GLY A 455 21.42 3.31 -4.64
CA GLY A 455 22.73 2.77 -5.02
C GLY A 455 23.63 3.76 -5.77
N ILE A 456 24.84 3.31 -6.09
CA ILE A 456 25.88 4.16 -6.72
C ILE A 456 25.46 4.63 -8.11
N LEU A 457 24.62 3.86 -8.79
CA LEU A 457 24.07 4.19 -10.10
C LEU A 457 23.01 5.30 -10.07
N GLN A 458 22.56 5.76 -8.90
CA GLN A 458 21.74 6.97 -8.80
C GLN A 458 22.48 8.20 -9.35
N ASN A 459 23.82 8.22 -9.25
CA ASN A 459 24.62 9.29 -9.84
C ASN A 459 24.68 9.13 -11.38
N PRO A 460 24.17 10.10 -12.16
CA PRO A 460 24.15 10.01 -13.61
C PRO A 460 25.54 9.83 -14.24
N ILE A 461 26.57 10.46 -13.67
CA ILE A 461 27.93 10.38 -14.18
C ILE A 461 28.46 8.95 -14.04
N ILE A 462 28.19 8.30 -12.90
CA ILE A 462 28.65 6.94 -12.65
C ILE A 462 27.92 5.96 -13.56
N GLY A 463 26.60 6.06 -13.67
CA GLY A 463 25.85 5.15 -14.54
C GLY A 463 26.19 5.31 -16.02
N ILE A 464 26.35 6.55 -16.51
CA ILE A 464 26.84 6.80 -17.88
C ILE A 464 28.23 6.20 -18.08
N SER A 465 29.15 6.40 -17.13
CA SER A 465 30.51 5.87 -17.24
C SER A 465 30.50 4.34 -17.30
N VAL A 466 29.70 3.68 -16.48
CA VAL A 466 29.54 2.22 -16.50
C VAL A 466 28.95 1.75 -17.83
N SER A 467 27.92 2.42 -18.35
CA SER A 467 27.36 2.13 -19.67
C SER A 467 28.41 2.22 -20.77
N VAL A 468 29.18 3.31 -20.81
CA VAL A 468 30.24 3.51 -21.80
C VAL A 468 31.32 2.42 -21.70
N ILE A 469 31.72 2.03 -20.48
CA ILE A 469 32.71 0.96 -20.26
C ILE A 469 32.20 -0.39 -20.76
N ILE A 470 30.94 -0.73 -20.47
CA ILE A 470 30.29 -1.97 -20.95
C ILE A 470 30.29 -1.97 -22.48
N SER A 471 29.72 -0.93 -23.09
CA SER A 471 29.58 -0.84 -24.53
C SER A 471 30.94 -0.84 -25.23
N ALA A 472 31.92 -0.05 -24.75
CA ALA A 472 33.28 -0.04 -25.31
C ALA A 472 33.96 -1.41 -25.23
N SER A 473 33.75 -2.15 -24.14
CA SER A 473 34.29 -3.51 -23.97
C SER A 473 33.68 -4.49 -24.97
N ILE A 474 32.35 -4.44 -25.16
CA ILE A 474 31.63 -5.29 -26.10
C ILE A 474 32.03 -4.97 -27.55
N TYR A 475 31.91 -3.70 -27.96
CA TYR A 475 32.30 -3.30 -29.31
C TYR A 475 33.79 -3.52 -29.59
N GLY A 476 34.67 -3.32 -28.59
CA GLY A 476 36.10 -3.57 -28.71
C GLY A 476 36.44 -5.04 -28.97
N TYR A 477 35.79 -5.97 -28.26
CA TYR A 477 35.94 -7.41 -28.50
C TYR A 477 35.50 -7.81 -29.92
N TYR A 478 34.34 -7.31 -30.35
CA TYR A 478 33.83 -7.63 -31.69
C TYR A 478 34.62 -6.94 -32.80
N LEU A 479 35.19 -5.76 -32.56
CA LEU A 479 36.13 -5.10 -33.47
C LEU A 479 37.40 -5.94 -33.65
N TYR A 480 37.96 -6.48 -32.56
CA TYR A 480 39.11 -7.38 -32.63
C TYR A 480 38.80 -8.62 -33.49
N LYS A 481 37.60 -9.19 -33.35
CA LYS A 481 37.14 -10.30 -34.19
C LYS A 481 36.94 -9.88 -35.65
N TYR A 482 36.33 -8.72 -35.89
CA TYR A 482 36.10 -8.18 -37.22
C TYR A 482 37.41 -7.89 -37.97
N ASN A 483 38.44 -7.38 -37.29
CA ASN A 483 39.75 -7.13 -37.90
C ASN A 483 40.44 -8.41 -38.42
N LYS A 484 40.14 -9.57 -37.82
CA LYS A 484 40.65 -10.87 -38.26
C LYS A 484 39.95 -11.41 -39.50
N ASP A 485 38.70 -11.00 -39.74
CA ASP A 485 37.88 -11.46 -40.85
C ASP A 485 36.87 -10.36 -41.25
N THR A 486 37.28 -9.55 -42.22
CA THR A 486 36.51 -8.42 -42.77
C THR A 486 35.74 -8.77 -44.05
N GLU A 487 35.72 -10.05 -44.42
CA GLU A 487 35.06 -10.52 -45.66
C GLU A 487 33.56 -10.72 -45.47
N GLY A 488 33.13 -11.10 -44.26
CA GLY A 488 31.71 -11.19 -43.91
C GLY A 488 30.95 -9.87 -44.04
N LEU A 489 29.63 -9.97 -44.22
CA LEU A 489 28.73 -8.82 -44.28
C LEU A 489 28.85 -7.97 -43.02
N PHE A 490 28.93 -6.64 -43.18
CA PHE A 490 29.12 -5.73 -42.04
C PHE A 490 28.02 -5.90 -40.98
N MET A 491 26.76 -5.98 -41.40
CA MET A 491 25.61 -6.22 -40.51
C MET A 491 25.77 -7.49 -39.67
N GLU A 492 26.19 -8.62 -40.27
CA GLU A 492 26.36 -9.89 -39.56
C GLU A 492 27.38 -9.77 -38.42
N ARG A 493 28.37 -8.89 -38.59
CA ARG A 493 29.44 -8.63 -37.62
C ARG A 493 29.09 -7.54 -36.61
N PHE A 494 28.17 -6.64 -36.93
CA PHE A 494 27.77 -5.51 -36.10
C PHE A 494 26.50 -5.77 -35.27
N LEU A 495 25.58 -6.62 -35.74
CA LEU A 495 24.35 -6.92 -35.02
C LEU A 495 24.59 -7.64 -33.67
N PRO A 496 25.43 -8.69 -33.56
CA PRO A 496 25.65 -9.35 -32.29
C PRO A 496 26.17 -8.45 -31.15
N PRO A 497 27.18 -7.57 -31.34
CA PRO A 497 27.60 -6.66 -30.28
C PRO A 497 26.50 -5.68 -29.89
N LEU A 498 25.72 -5.16 -30.84
CA LEU A 498 24.60 -4.25 -30.57
C LEU A 498 23.54 -4.92 -29.67
N LEU A 499 23.18 -6.18 -29.95
CA LEU A 499 22.21 -6.94 -29.15
C LEU A 499 22.74 -7.28 -27.76
N VAL A 500 24.00 -7.70 -27.66
CA VAL A 500 24.63 -8.04 -26.37
C VAL A 500 24.80 -6.81 -25.49
N ASP A 501 25.24 -5.69 -26.07
CA ASP A 501 25.35 -4.40 -25.38
C ASP A 501 23.99 -3.95 -24.82
N THR A 502 22.97 -3.96 -25.68
CA THR A 502 21.59 -3.65 -25.29
C THR A 502 21.10 -4.53 -24.16
N LEU A 503 21.32 -5.85 -24.24
CA LEU A 503 20.93 -6.78 -23.18
C LEU A 503 21.63 -6.47 -21.86
N LEU A 504 22.95 -6.29 -21.86
CA LEU A 504 23.72 -6.01 -20.65
C LEU A 504 23.33 -4.69 -19.99
N ILE A 505 23.10 -3.66 -20.80
CA ILE A 505 22.61 -2.36 -20.34
C ILE A 505 21.22 -2.50 -19.72
N LEU A 506 20.30 -3.21 -20.38
CA LEU A 506 18.95 -3.40 -19.84
C LEU A 506 18.94 -4.25 -18.57
N VAL A 507 19.75 -5.32 -18.49
CA VAL A 507 19.92 -6.10 -17.25
C VAL A 507 20.39 -5.21 -16.10
N LEU A 508 21.25 -4.23 -16.38
CA LEU A 508 21.76 -3.32 -15.35
C LEU A 508 20.72 -2.26 -14.93
N PHE A 509 19.96 -1.68 -15.86
CA PHE A 509 19.13 -0.50 -15.59
C PHE A 509 17.64 -0.78 -15.40
N VAL A 510 17.08 -1.80 -16.06
CA VAL A 510 15.63 -2.13 -15.96
C VAL A 510 15.19 -2.38 -14.51
N PRO A 511 15.94 -3.10 -13.66
CA PRO A 511 15.54 -3.32 -12.27
C PRO A 511 15.35 -2.05 -11.43
N PHE A 512 15.90 -0.90 -11.85
CA PHE A 512 15.66 0.38 -11.17
C PHE A 512 14.43 1.14 -11.67
N GLY A 513 13.93 0.84 -12.87
CA GLY A 513 12.77 1.51 -13.44
C GLY A 513 11.42 0.91 -13.02
N LEU A 514 11.44 -0.03 -12.06
CA LEU A 514 10.33 -0.87 -11.61
C LEU A 514 10.22 -0.82 -10.08
#